data_AF-A0A924EIT8-F1
#
_entry.id   AF-A0A924EIT8-F1
#
_cell.length_a   1.000
_cell.length_b   1.000
_cell.length_c   1.000
_cell.angle_alpha   90.00
_cell.angle_beta   90.00
_cell.angle_gamma   90.00
#
_symmetry.space_group_name_H-M   'P 1'
#
loop_
_entity.id
_entity.type
_entity.pdbx_description
1 polymer ?
#
loop_
_entity_poly.entity_id
_entity_poly.type
_entity_poly.pdbx_seq_one_letter_code
_entity_poly.pdbx_strand_id
1 'polypeptide(L)'
;ELPLNVLVKTGKPGHNRFFIGGGAYFAYNFSGQNEATIDNQYYSAKMKIGYDKRSVVKPFDVGFNFNAGFETKWGVFMRAQVRTGIIDLSPGGQSNINFVNHNGSVTIGYLFGGKAKMKPEVTP
;
A
#
# COMPACT_ATOMS: atom_id res chain seq x y z
N GLU A 1 -2.48 6.18 -5.33
CA GLU A 1 -1.23 6.03 -4.57
C GLU A 1 -0.17 5.45 -5.48
N LEU A 2 1.09 5.88 -5.29
CA LEU A 2 2.25 5.43 -6.03
C LEU A 2 3.35 5.02 -5.03
N PRO A 3 3.56 3.71 -4.80
CA PRO A 3 4.64 3.22 -3.96
C PRO A 3 5.92 2.95 -4.78
N LEU A 4 7.07 3.34 -4.24
CA LEU A 4 8.40 2.98 -4.77
C LEU A 4 9.07 2.03 -3.78
N ASN A 5 9.29 0.79 -4.20
CA ASN A 5 9.81 -0.27 -3.33
C ASN A 5 11.14 -0.83 -3.83
N VAL A 6 12.06 -1.01 -2.90
CA VAL A 6 13.24 -1.87 -3.09
C VAL A 6 12.94 -3.21 -2.45
N LEU A 7 13.10 -4.29 -3.21
CA LEU A 7 12.82 -5.66 -2.77
C LEU A 7 14.08 -6.51 -2.83
N VAL A 8 14.33 -7.26 -1.78
CA VAL A 8 15.31 -8.35 -1.76
C VAL A 8 14.54 -9.66 -1.87
N LYS A 9 14.90 -10.47 -2.88
CA LYS A 9 14.29 -11.79 -3.12
C LYS A 9 15.30 -12.88 -2.84
N THR A 10 14.89 -13.95 -2.19
CA THR A 10 15.72 -15.14 -2.00
C THR A 10 15.81 -15.97 -3.28
N GLY A 11 16.88 -16.74 -3.43
CA GLY A 11 17.02 -17.73 -4.50
C GLY A 11 17.19 -17.14 -5.91
N LYS A 12 16.99 -18.00 -6.91
CA LYS A 12 17.14 -17.67 -8.33
C LYS A 12 15.79 -17.35 -8.98
N PRO A 13 15.74 -16.49 -10.01
CA PRO A 13 14.55 -16.32 -10.83
C PRO A 13 13.97 -17.66 -11.30
N GLY A 14 12.63 -17.77 -11.33
CA GLY A 14 11.92 -18.99 -11.75
C GLY A 14 11.79 -20.10 -10.72
N HIS A 15 12.21 -19.86 -9.48
CA HIS A 15 11.97 -20.75 -8.34
C HIS A 15 10.96 -20.14 -7.39
N ASN A 16 10.59 -20.90 -6.36
CA ASN A 16 9.86 -20.36 -5.22
C ASN A 16 10.77 -19.41 -4.45
N ARG A 17 10.32 -18.19 -4.18
CA ARG A 17 11.12 -17.12 -3.58
C ARG A 17 10.34 -16.41 -2.50
N PHE A 18 10.98 -16.23 -1.36
CA PHE A 18 10.53 -15.23 -0.39
C PHE A 18 11.07 -13.87 -0.80
N PHE A 19 10.32 -12.83 -0.50
CA PHE A 19 10.79 -11.48 -0.67
C PHE A 19 10.39 -10.61 0.50
N ILE A 20 11.27 -9.66 0.81
CA ILE A 20 11.02 -8.60 1.76
C ILE A 20 11.46 -7.29 1.13
N GLY A 21 10.87 -6.20 1.58
CA GLY A 21 11.32 -4.89 1.17
C GLY A 21 10.48 -3.78 1.73
N GLY A 22 10.73 -2.59 1.21
CA GLY A 22 10.06 -1.40 1.65
C GLY A 22 10.52 -0.20 0.84
N GLY A 23 9.95 0.95 1.17
CA GLY A 23 10.30 2.20 0.55
C GLY A 23 9.26 3.27 0.81
N ALA A 24 9.33 4.36 0.04
CA ALA A 24 8.43 5.49 0.18
C ALA A 24 7.15 5.28 -0.64
N TYR A 25 6.06 5.91 -0.21
CA TYR A 25 4.84 6.04 -1.01
C TYR A 25 4.41 7.49 -1.08
N PHE A 26 3.78 7.83 -2.20
CA PHE A 26 3.12 9.12 -2.43
C PHE A 26 1.65 8.85 -2.74
N ALA A 27 0.75 9.54 -2.06
CA ALA A 27 -0.69 9.38 -2.25
C ALA A 27 -1.37 10.75 -2.40
N TYR A 28 -2.47 10.73 -3.13
CA TYR A 28 -3.34 11.87 -3.32
C TYR A 28 -4.78 11.41 -3.12
N ASN A 29 -5.46 11.98 -2.14
CA ASN A 29 -6.83 11.69 -1.79
C ASN A 29 -7.75 12.53 -2.69
N PHE A 30 -8.60 11.87 -3.49
CA PHE A 30 -9.54 12.53 -4.41
C PHE A 30 -10.96 12.63 -3.85
N SER A 31 -11.38 11.63 -3.07
CA SER A 31 -12.70 11.56 -2.46
C SER A 31 -12.65 10.77 -1.16
N GLY A 32 -13.55 11.10 -0.23
CA GLY A 32 -13.73 10.37 1.01
C GLY A 32 -15.19 10.47 1.47
N GLN A 33 -15.64 9.49 2.23
CA GLN A 33 -16.97 9.44 2.82
C GLN A 33 -16.81 9.15 4.31
N ASN A 34 -17.54 9.90 5.13
CA ASN A 34 -17.62 9.67 6.55
C ASN A 34 -18.97 9.05 6.85
N GLU A 35 -18.96 7.89 7.51
CA GLU A 35 -20.13 7.12 7.84
C GLU A 35 -20.21 6.96 9.36
N ALA A 36 -21.38 7.21 9.92
CA ALA A 36 -21.62 7.09 11.35
C ALA A 36 -22.99 6.48 11.60
N THR A 37 -23.05 5.53 12.53
CA THR A 37 -24.30 4.95 13.02
C THR A 37 -24.56 5.48 14.42
N ILE A 38 -25.64 6.22 14.59
CA ILE A 38 -26.08 6.77 15.89
C ILE A 38 -27.54 6.34 16.07
N ASP A 39 -27.85 5.67 17.18
CA ASP A 39 -29.20 5.20 17.51
C ASP A 39 -29.88 4.40 16.37
N ASN A 40 -29.18 3.42 15.79
CA ASN A 40 -29.63 2.63 14.64
C ASN A 40 -29.94 3.42 13.35
N GLN A 41 -29.64 4.72 13.30
CA GLN A 41 -29.75 5.55 12.10
C GLN A 41 -28.38 5.67 11.43
N TYR A 42 -28.35 5.44 10.12
CA TYR A 42 -27.16 5.52 9.30
C TYR A 42 -27.01 6.92 8.69
N TYR A 43 -25.90 7.58 8.98
CA TYR A 43 -25.54 8.87 8.43
C TYR A 43 -24.32 8.73 7.54
N SER A 44 -24.39 9.31 6.35
CA SER A 44 -23.29 9.30 5.39
C SER A 44 -23.09 10.69 4.81
N ALA A 45 -21.88 11.23 4.96
CA ALA A 45 -21.52 12.55 4.47
C ALA A 45 -20.23 12.48 3.64
N LYS A 46 -20.22 13.16 2.47
CA LYS A 46 -19.00 13.30 1.68
C LYS A 46 -18.00 14.18 2.43
N MET A 47 -16.77 13.70 2.55
CA MET A 47 -15.69 14.45 3.16
C MET A 47 -15.19 15.52 2.20
N LYS A 48 -15.06 16.76 2.69
CA LYS A 48 -14.36 17.81 1.95
C LYS A 48 -12.86 17.57 2.07
N ILE A 49 -12.20 17.32 0.94
CA ILE A 49 -10.74 17.18 0.85
C ILE A 49 -10.14 18.50 0.36
N GLY A 50 -9.11 18.99 1.02
CA GLY A 50 -8.40 20.19 0.61
C GLY A 50 -7.55 20.79 1.73
N TYR A 51 -6.99 21.97 1.47
CA TYR A 51 -6.11 22.66 2.42
C TYR A 51 -6.82 23.70 3.30
N ASP A 52 -8.10 23.99 3.03
CA ASP A 52 -8.89 24.96 3.78
C ASP A 52 -9.23 24.47 5.20
N LYS A 53 -9.45 25.41 6.13
CA LYS A 53 -9.95 25.09 7.50
C LYS A 53 -11.31 24.36 7.54
N ARG A 54 -12.08 24.38 6.45
CA ARG A 54 -13.37 23.66 6.31
C ARG A 54 -13.22 22.26 5.73
N SER A 55 -12.02 21.90 5.28
CA SER A 55 -11.72 20.54 4.85
C SER A 55 -11.59 19.63 6.05
N VAL A 56 -11.76 18.33 5.84
CA VAL A 56 -11.58 17.30 6.86
C VAL A 56 -10.17 16.71 6.79
N VAL A 57 -9.61 16.60 5.59
CA VAL A 57 -8.28 16.00 5.37
C VAL A 57 -7.56 16.69 4.21
N LYS A 58 -6.23 16.81 4.31
CA LYS A 58 -5.37 17.25 3.21
C LYS A 58 -5.34 16.20 2.09
N PRO A 59 -5.24 16.62 0.83
CA PRO A 59 -5.22 15.68 -0.29
C PRO A 59 -3.91 14.90 -0.36
N PHE A 60 -2.76 15.53 -0.12
CA PHE A 60 -1.46 14.88 -0.26
C PHE A 60 -1.10 14.08 1.00
N ASP A 61 -0.64 12.83 0.80
CA ASP A 61 -0.09 11.93 1.82
C ASP A 61 1.25 11.38 1.34
N VAL A 62 2.22 11.27 2.25
CA VAL A 62 3.54 10.68 1.98
C VAL A 62 3.96 9.88 3.20
N GLY A 63 4.65 8.78 2.96
CA GLY A 63 5.09 7.93 4.05
C GLY A 63 5.97 6.78 3.60
N PHE A 64 6.15 5.84 4.53
CA PHE A 64 6.93 4.63 4.30
C PHE A 64 6.04 3.40 4.30
N ASN A 65 6.50 2.37 3.60
CA ASN A 65 5.86 1.07 3.56
C ASN A 65 6.90 -0.03 3.74
N PHE A 66 6.46 -1.11 4.38
CA PHE A 66 7.20 -2.35 4.51
C PHE A 66 6.33 -3.48 3.98
N ASN A 67 6.94 -4.43 3.27
CA ASN A 67 6.23 -5.55 2.71
C ASN A 67 7.07 -6.83 2.75
N ALA A 68 6.38 -7.95 2.85
CA ALA A 68 6.94 -9.28 2.80
C ALA A 68 5.99 -10.19 2.03
N GLY A 69 6.52 -11.22 1.39
CA GLY A 69 5.70 -12.11 0.60
C GLY A 69 6.43 -13.31 0.03
N PHE A 70 5.69 -14.05 -0.77
CA PHE A 70 6.14 -15.27 -1.40
C PHE A 70 5.71 -15.29 -2.86
N GLU A 71 6.65 -15.65 -3.73
CA GLU A 71 6.47 -15.80 -5.16
C GLU A 71 6.72 -17.28 -5.53
N THR A 72 5.81 -17.86 -6.30
CA THR A 72 5.91 -19.24 -6.78
C THR A 72 6.66 -19.29 -8.12
N LYS A 73 7.25 -20.46 -8.43
CA LYS A 73 7.86 -20.74 -9.74
C LYS A 73 6.90 -20.55 -10.93
N TRP A 74 5.59 -20.57 -10.69
CA TRP A 74 4.56 -20.40 -11.70
C TRP A 74 4.18 -18.93 -11.97
N GLY A 75 4.76 -17.99 -11.21
CA GLY A 75 4.51 -16.56 -11.34
C GLY A 75 3.41 -16.02 -10.43
N VAL A 76 2.68 -16.88 -9.70
CA VAL A 76 1.73 -16.43 -8.67
C VAL A 76 2.53 -15.91 -7.47
N PHE A 77 2.13 -14.77 -6.89
CA PHE A 77 2.69 -14.26 -5.65
C PHE A 77 1.64 -13.78 -4.68
N MET A 78 1.99 -13.81 -3.39
CA MET A 78 1.23 -13.20 -2.30
C MET A 78 2.13 -12.22 -1.56
N ARG A 79 1.56 -11.10 -1.11
CA ARG A 79 2.27 -10.04 -0.39
C ARG A 79 1.41 -9.49 0.72
N ALA A 80 1.99 -9.36 1.92
CA ALA A 80 1.47 -8.52 2.98
C ALA A 80 2.26 -7.20 2.99
N GLN A 81 1.58 -6.09 3.20
CA GLN A 81 2.19 -4.76 3.28
C GLN A 81 1.57 -3.96 4.42
N VAL A 82 2.41 -3.21 5.13
CA VAL A 82 2.01 -2.17 6.08
C VAL A 82 2.56 -0.83 5.65
N ARG A 83 1.79 0.23 5.89
CA ARG A 83 2.07 1.61 5.49
C ARG A 83 1.83 2.56 6.65
N THR A 84 2.69 3.56 6.75
CA THR A 84 2.55 4.66 7.70
C THR A 84 2.88 5.98 7.03
N GLY A 85 1.95 6.94 7.13
CA GLY A 85 2.14 8.32 6.75
C GLY A 85 3.07 9.03 7.73
N ILE A 86 3.86 9.97 7.22
CA ILE A 86 4.77 10.79 8.03
C ILE A 86 4.37 12.26 8.06
N ILE A 87 3.43 12.67 7.22
CA ILE A 87 2.90 14.03 7.20
C ILE A 87 1.55 14.12 7.87
N ASP A 88 1.35 15.26 8.54
CA ASP A 88 0.07 15.59 9.14
C ASP A 88 -0.95 15.98 8.06
N LEU A 89 -2.02 15.19 8.00
CA LEU A 89 -3.15 15.36 7.11
C LEU A 89 -4.20 16.34 7.64
N SER A 90 -4.01 16.94 8.83
CA SER A 90 -4.91 17.94 9.39
C SER A 90 -4.96 19.20 8.52
N PRO A 91 -6.15 19.64 8.07
CA PRO A 91 -6.28 20.88 7.33
C PRO A 91 -6.23 22.09 8.28
N GLY A 92 -5.58 23.16 7.85
CA GLY A 92 -5.56 24.43 8.60
C GLY A 92 -4.63 24.50 9.82
N GLY A 93 -3.79 23.49 10.07
CA GLY A 93 -2.69 23.56 11.05
C GLY A 93 -3.11 23.81 12.49
N GLN A 94 -4.18 23.16 12.95
CA GLN A 94 -4.55 23.19 14.37
C GLN A 94 -3.46 22.49 15.18
N SER A 95 -2.77 23.24 16.04
CA SER A 95 -1.52 22.85 16.70
C SER A 95 -1.57 21.60 17.59
N ASN A 96 -2.76 21.04 17.83
CA ASN A 96 -2.97 19.98 18.83
C ASN A 96 -3.58 18.69 18.24
N ILE A 97 -3.84 18.63 16.93
CA ILE A 97 -4.45 17.45 16.29
C ILE A 97 -3.60 17.07 15.08
N ASN A 98 -2.98 15.89 15.14
CA ASN A 98 -2.22 15.31 14.04
C ASN A 98 -3.00 14.12 13.47
N PHE A 99 -3.26 14.15 12.16
CA PHE A 99 -3.84 13.01 11.45
C PHE A 99 -2.77 12.34 10.59
N VAL A 100 -2.41 11.11 10.94
CA VAL A 100 -1.52 10.25 10.15
C VAL A 100 -2.28 9.06 9.61
N ASN A 101 -1.88 8.59 8.43
CA ASN A 101 -2.49 7.45 7.79
C ASN A 101 -1.74 6.15 8.16
N HIS A 102 -2.47 5.12 8.60
CA HIS A 102 -1.94 3.78 8.79
C HIS A 102 -2.77 2.80 8.00
N ASN A 103 -2.11 1.96 7.19
CA ASN A 103 -2.82 1.03 6.32
C ASN A 103 -2.10 -0.32 6.24
N GLY A 104 -2.87 -1.40 6.27
CA GLY A 104 -2.41 -2.75 5.95
C GLY A 104 -3.10 -3.26 4.68
N SER A 105 -2.38 -4.03 3.87
CA SER A 105 -2.97 -4.70 2.70
C SER A 105 -2.40 -6.10 2.48
N VAL A 106 -3.24 -6.95 1.89
CA VAL A 106 -2.86 -8.26 1.36
C VAL A 106 -3.09 -8.24 -0.15
N THR A 107 -2.11 -8.66 -0.92
CA THR A 107 -2.16 -8.70 -2.39
C THR A 107 -1.92 -10.13 -2.86
N ILE A 108 -2.72 -10.59 -3.82
CA ILE A 108 -2.46 -11.79 -4.63
C ILE A 108 -2.30 -11.32 -6.07
N GLY A 109 -1.29 -11.80 -6.77
CA GLY A 109 -1.03 -11.40 -8.15
C GLY A 109 -0.33 -12.47 -8.97
N TYR A 110 -0.24 -12.23 -10.29
CA TYR A 110 0.37 -13.13 -11.26
C TYR A 110 1.37 -12.39 -12.14
N LEU A 111 2.57 -12.94 -12.28
CA LEU A 111 3.65 -12.40 -13.11
C LEU A 111 3.64 -13.09 -14.49
N PHE A 112 3.21 -12.35 -15.51
CA PHE A 112 3.27 -12.81 -16.90
C PHE A 112 4.72 -12.82 -17.40
N GLY A 113 5.08 -13.87 -18.15
CA GLY A 113 6.43 -14.01 -18.75
C GLY A 113 7.52 -14.52 -17.79
N GLY A 114 7.19 -14.80 -16.52
CA GLY A 114 8.14 -15.29 -15.51
C GLY A 114 8.52 -16.76 -15.59
N LYS A 115 8.11 -17.49 -16.64
CA LYS A 115 8.57 -18.87 -16.86
C LYS A 115 10.07 -18.83 -17.12
N ALA A 116 10.89 -19.13 -16.11
CA ALA A 116 12.27 -19.48 -16.38
C ALA A 116 12.24 -20.66 -17.36
N LYS A 117 12.84 -20.45 -18.52
CA LYS A 117 13.19 -21.55 -19.42
C LYS A 117 14.08 -22.48 -18.59
N MET A 118 13.50 -23.54 -18.02
CA MET A 118 14.29 -24.63 -17.45
C MET A 118 15.10 -25.16 -18.63
N LYS A 119 16.40 -24.85 -18.67
CA LYS A 119 17.29 -25.54 -19.59
C LYS A 119 17.16 -27.03 -19.24
N PRO A 120 16.87 -27.92 -20.20
CA PRO A 120 16.88 -29.33 -19.92
C PRO A 120 18.26 -29.67 -19.37
N GLU A 121 18.27 -30.32 -18.20
CA GLU A 121 19.48 -30.88 -17.62
C GLU A 121 19.98 -31.94 -18.60
N VAL A 122 21.11 -31.66 -19.25
CA VAL A 122 21.80 -32.64 -20.08
C VAL A 122 22.56 -33.53 -19.10
N THR A 123 21.98 -34.66 -18.75
CA THR A 123 22.66 -35.70 -17.97
C THR A 123 23.78 -36.30 -18.83
N PRO A 124 25.01 -36.47 -18.30
CA PRO A 124 26.12 -37.11 -19.01
C PRO A 124 25.90 -38.59 -19.26
#